data_AF-A0A529F8S3-F1
#
_entry.id   AF-A0A529F8S3-F1
#
_cell.length_a   1.000
_cell.length_b   1.000
_cell.length_c   1.000
_cell.angle_alpha   90.00
_cell.angle_beta   90.00
_cell.angle_gamma   90.00
#
_symmetry.space_group_name_H-M   'P 1'
#
loop_
_entity.id
_entity.type
_entity.pdbx_description
1 polymer ?
#
loop_
_entity_poly.entity_id
_entity_poly.type
_entity_poly.pdbx_seq_one_letter_code
_entity_poly.pdbx_strand_id
1 'polypeptide(L)' 'MGKEVERKFLVSSAAWRDLAEADIRIRQFYLAAAPGRTVRVRISDDT' A
#
# COMPACT_ATOMS: atom_id res chain seq x y z
N MET A 1 -22.61 4.25 10.51
CA MET A 1 -21.37 3.73 9.89
C MET A 1 -20.46 4.90 9.59
N GLY A 2 -19.29 5.01 10.22
CA GLY A 2 -18.36 6.13 10.00
C GLY A 2 -17.56 5.97 8.71
N LYS A 3 -17.23 7.08 8.04
CA LYS A 3 -16.22 7.08 6.98
C LYS A 3 -14.89 7.50 7.58
N GLU A 4 -13.86 6.71 7.36
CA GLU A 4 -12.50 7.09 7.75
C GLU A 4 -12.02 8.26 6.90
N VAL A 5 -11.22 9.15 7.51
CA VAL A 5 -10.56 10.26 6.84
C VAL A 5 -9.05 10.06 7.00
N GLU A 6 -8.37 9.76 5.89
CA GLU A 6 -6.94 9.46 5.86
C GLU A 6 -6.17 10.56 5.09
N ARG A 7 -4.91 10.82 5.49
CA ARG A 7 -3.96 11.68 4.76
C ARG A 7 -2.65 10.92 4.53
N LYS A 8 -2.13 10.99 3.30
CA LYS A 8 -0.88 10.32 2.89
C LYS A 8 0.19 11.36 2.58
N PHE A 9 1.42 11.06 2.98
CA PHE A 9 2.59 11.91 2.76
C PHE A 9 3.76 11.07 2.29
N LEU A 10 4.63 11.66 1.46
CA LEU A 10 5.94 11.08 1.20
C LEU A 10 6.83 11.29 2.42
N VAL A 11 7.63 10.29 2.76
CA VAL A 11 8.61 10.35 3.86
C VAL A 11 10.02 10.49 3.31
N SER A 12 10.85 11.31 3.95
CA SER A 12 12.22 11.59 3.50
C SER A 12 13.28 10.65 4.09
N SER A 13 12.91 9.84 5.08
CA SER A 13 13.85 8.93 5.77
C SER A 13 13.20 7.57 6.09
N ALA A 14 14.04 6.59 6.46
CA ALA A 14 13.59 5.27 6.90
C ALA A 14 13.23 5.19 8.39
N ALA A 15 13.34 6.30 9.15
CA ALA A 15 13.15 6.32 10.60
C ALA A 15 11.75 5.88 11.05
N TRP A 16 10.75 5.96 10.18
CA TRP A 16 9.40 5.45 10.45
C TRP A 16 9.39 3.93 10.72
N ARG A 17 10.36 3.18 10.18
CA ARG A 17 10.43 1.72 10.33
C ARG A 17 10.69 1.32 11.79
N ASP A 18 11.47 2.11 12.51
CA ASP A 18 11.80 1.85 13.92
C ASP A 18 10.59 2.07 14.85
N LEU A 19 9.56 2.76 14.37
CA LEU A 19 8.31 3.03 15.08
C LEU A 19 7.18 2.05 14.69
N ALA A 20 7.42 1.15 13.74
CA ALA A 20 6.40 0.22 13.28
C ALA A 20 6.19 -0.90 14.31
N GLU A 21 4.93 -1.16 14.67
CA GLU A 21 4.57 -2.25 15.58
C GLU A 21 4.37 -3.59 14.86
N ALA A 22 4.09 -3.54 13.55
CA ALA A 22 3.92 -4.71 12.70
C ALA A 22 4.32 -4.36 11.26
N ASP A 23 4.76 -5.38 10.51
CA ASP A 23 5.04 -5.28 9.09
C ASP A 23 4.26 -6.33 8.29
N ILE A 24 4.02 -6.01 7.01
CA ILE A 24 3.42 -6.90 6.03
C ILE A 24 4.20 -6.77 4.71
N ARG A 25 4.61 -7.89 4.13
CA ARG A 25 5.34 -7.85 2.86
C ARG A 25 4.35 -7.77 1.71
N ILE A 26 4.30 -6.61 1.05
CA ILE A 26 3.43 -6.38 -0.11
C ILE A 26 4.23 -6.49 -1.40
N ARG A 27 3.87 -7.44 -2.26
CA ARG A 27 4.25 -7.45 -3.69
C ARG A 27 3.02 -7.09 -4.50
N GLN A 28 3.16 -6.13 -5.41
CA GLN A 28 2.02 -5.67 -6.20
C GLN A 28 2.42 -5.32 -7.62
N PHE A 29 1.50 -5.54 -8.55
CA PHE A 29 1.67 -5.19 -9.95
C PHE A 29 0.32 -4.92 -10.60
N TYR A 30 0.34 -4.19 -11.72
CA TYR A 30 -0.84 -3.96 -12.53
C TYR A 30 -0.90 -5.00 -13.64
N LEU A 31 -2.00 -5.75 -13.70
CA LEU A 31 -2.31 -6.60 -14.85
C LEU A 31 -2.86 -5.76 -16.01
N ALA A 32 -3.56 -4.67 -15.69
CA ALA A 32 -4.02 -3.67 -16.63
C ALA A 32 -3.94 -2.27 -16.01
N ALA A 33 -3.41 -1.31 -16.77
CA ALA A 33 -3.39 0.10 -16.41
C ALA A 33 -3.78 0.93 -17.64
N ALA A 34 -5.09 1.08 -17.86
CA ALA A 34 -5.64 1.82 -19.00
C ALA A 34 -6.70 2.82 -18.51
N PRO A 35 -6.99 3.87 -19.30
CA PRO A 35 -8.11 4.77 -19.02
C PRO A 35 -9.42 3.98 -18.82
N GLY A 36 -10.09 4.23 -17.70
CA GLY A 36 -11.37 3.60 -17.34
C GLY A 36 -11.28 2.18 -16.75
N ARG A 37 -10.12 1.51 -16.78
CA ARG A 37 -9.96 0.15 -16.23
C ARG A 37 -8.54 -0.07 -15.69
N THR A 38 -8.45 -0.35 -14.40
CA THR A 38 -7.20 -0.75 -13.75
C THR A 38 -7.39 -2.03 -12.98
N VAL A 39 -6.52 -3.01 -13.20
CA VAL A 39 -6.47 -4.25 -12.43
C VAL A 39 -5.14 -4.29 -11.70
N ARG A 40 -5.19 -4.23 -10.36
CA ARG A 40 -4.02 -4.34 -9.49
C ARG A 40 -4.08 -5.64 -8.71
N VAL A 41 -3.08 -6.48 -8.88
CA VAL A 41 -2.88 -7.68 -8.06
C VAL A 41 -1.97 -7.31 -6.90
N ARG A 42 -2.34 -7.76 -5.70
CA ARG A 42 -1.55 -7.62 -4.47
C ARG A 42 -1.41 -8.99 -3.83
N ILE A 43 -0.18 -9.35 -3.50
CA ILE A 43 0.20 -10.54 -2.76
C ILE A 43 0.74 -10.05 -1.41
N SER A 44 0.27 -10.64 -0.33
CA SER A 44 0.63 -10.27 1.04
C SER A 44 1.32 -11.46 1.71
N ASP A 45 2.49 -11.22 2.30
CA ASP A 45 3.27 -12.24 3.03
C ASP A 45 3.59 -13.50 2.21
N ASP A 46 3.73 -13.31 0.89
CA ASP A 46 4.03 -14.37 -0.08
C ASP A 46 2.93 -15.47 -0.19
N THR A 47 1.70 -15.15 0.23
CA THR A 47 0.46 -15.94 0.04
C THR A 47 -0.65 -15.18 -0.65
#